data_AF-S8E346-F1
#
_entry.id   AF-S8E346-F1
#
_cell.length_a   1.000
_cell.length_b   1.000
_cell.length_c   1.000
_cell.angle_alpha   90.00
_cell.angle_beta   90.00
_cell.angle_gamma   90.00
#
_symmetry.space_group_name_H-M   'P 1'
#
loop_
_entity.id
_entity.type
_entity.pdbx_description
1 polymer ?
#
loop_
_entity_poly.entity_id
_entity_poly.type
_entity_poly.pdbx_seq_one_letter_code
_entity_poly.pdbx_strand_id
1 'polypeptide(L)' 'VYISANTNADRTLHQYQKFLSQLAMPRLPTLQAKCRFIKGASKYFLKNDKMYRRNGTSPPRLVILTAAKRLEILMQAHE' A
#
# COMPACT_ATOMS: atom_id res chain seq x y z
N VAL A 1 -10.73 16.28 11.40
CA VAL A 1 -9.87 15.80 10.30
C VAL A 1 -10.72 14.95 9.35
N TYR A 2 -10.79 15.28 8.05
CA TYR A 2 -11.55 14.49 7.07
C TYR A 2 -10.62 13.45 6.42
N ILE A 3 -10.87 12.16 6.61
CA ILE A 3 -10.10 11.08 6.00
C ILE A 3 -10.87 10.55 4.80
N SER A 4 -10.42 10.88 3.59
CA SER A 4 -10.98 10.29 2.38
C SER A 4 -10.65 8.79 2.33
N ALA A 5 -11.69 7.97 2.29
CA ALA A 5 -11.58 6.54 2.03
C ALA A 5 -11.60 6.30 0.52
N ASN A 6 -10.90 5.25 0.05
CA ASN A 6 -10.95 4.79 -1.34
C ASN A 6 -10.34 5.75 -2.39
N THR A 7 -9.32 6.51 -2.00
CA THR A 7 -8.56 7.34 -2.95
C THR A 7 -7.89 6.48 -4.05
N ASN A 8 -7.48 7.09 -5.16
CA ASN A 8 -6.70 6.38 -6.19
C ASN A 8 -5.40 5.80 -5.64
N ALA A 9 -4.79 6.47 -4.65
CA ALA A 9 -3.62 5.96 -3.94
C ALA A 9 -3.97 4.70 -3.13
N ASP A 10 -5.09 4.70 -2.40
CA ASP A 10 -5.58 3.51 -1.68
C ASP A 10 -5.81 2.35 -2.64
N ARG A 11 -6.49 2.59 -3.77
CA ARG A 11 -6.72 1.55 -4.80
C ARG A 11 -5.41 0.95 -5.29
N THR A 12 -4.41 1.78 -5.54
CA THR A 12 -3.08 1.34 -5.97
C THR A 12 -2.40 0.49 -4.90
N LEU A 13 -2.47 0.90 -3.62
CA LEU A 13 -1.91 0.13 -2.51
C LEU A 13 -2.60 -1.23 -2.33
N HIS A 14 -3.92 -1.31 -2.50
CA HIS A 14 -4.64 -2.58 -2.49
C HIS A 14 -4.24 -3.49 -3.66
N GLN A 15 -4.01 -2.91 -4.84
CA GLN A 15 -3.48 -3.68 -5.98
C GLN A 15 -2.08 -4.23 -5.71
N TYR A 16 -1.21 -3.45 -5.06
CA TYR A 16 0.12 -3.94 -4.64
C TYR A 16 -0.01 -5.05 -3.61
N GLN A 17 -0.87 -4.91 -2.60
CA GLN A 17 -1.10 -5.95 -1.60
C GLN A 17 -1.54 -7.26 -2.27
N LYS A 18 -2.53 -7.20 -3.17
CA LYS A 18 -3.04 -8.36 -3.91
C LYS A 18 -1.96 -8.99 -4.80
N PHE A 19 -1.20 -8.17 -5.51
CA PHE A 19 -0.08 -8.65 -6.33
C PHE A 19 0.98 -9.36 -5.49
N LEU A 20 1.35 -8.80 -4.34
CA LEU A 20 2.39 -9.38 -3.48
C LEU A 20 1.92 -10.64 -2.74
N SER A 21 0.62 -10.79 -2.47
CA SER A 21 0.09 -11.98 -1.79
C SER A 21 -0.20 -13.13 -2.75
N GLN A 22 -0.66 -12.82 -3.97
CA GLN A 22 -1.13 -13.83 -4.94
C GLN A 22 -0.18 -14.02 -6.13
N LEU A 23 0.86 -13.19 -6.25
CA LEU A 23 1.71 -13.10 -7.45
C LEU A 23 0.92 -12.88 -8.75
N ALA A 24 -0.27 -12.30 -8.64
CA ALA A 24 -1.20 -12.10 -9.76
C ALA A 24 -1.12 -10.65 -10.26
N MET A 25 -0.64 -10.49 -11.50
CA MET A 25 -0.52 -9.18 -12.14
C MET A 25 -1.91 -8.60 -12.50
N PRO A 26 -2.22 -7.32 -12.19
CA PRO A 26 -3.45 -6.71 -12.65
C PRO A 26 -3.48 -6.56 -14.17
N ARG A 27 -4.68 -6.50 -14.75
CA ARG A 27 -4.87 -6.18 -16.17
C ARG A 27 -4.45 -4.72 -16.40
N LEU A 28 -3.34 -4.53 -17.10
CA LEU A 28 -2.79 -3.23 -17.45
C LEU A 28 -2.64 -3.13 -18.98
N PRO A 29 -2.99 -1.98 -19.59
CA PRO A 29 -3.18 -1.86 -21.03
C PRO A 29 -1.86 -1.91 -21.82
N THR A 30 -0.74 -1.52 -21.21
CA THR A 30 0.56 -1.40 -21.90
C THR A 30 1.69 -2.06 -21.12
N LEU A 31 2.74 -2.48 -21.82
CA LEU A 31 3.96 -2.99 -21.19
C LEU A 31 4.59 -1.95 -20.25
N GLN A 32 4.59 -0.68 -20.65
CA GLN A 32 5.09 0.41 -19.82
C GLN A 32 4.31 0.52 -18.50
N ALA A 33 2.98 0.38 -18.53
CA ALA A 33 2.16 0.39 -17.33
C ALA A 33 2.51 -0.80 -16.41
N LYS A 34 2.75 -1.99 -16.97
CA LYS A 34 3.21 -3.17 -16.21
C LYS A 34 4.56 -2.92 -15.53
N CYS A 35 5.53 -2.39 -16.26
CA CYS A 35 6.85 -2.07 -15.69
C CYS A 35 6.76 -1.04 -14.57
N ARG A 36 5.96 0.01 -14.74
CA ARG A 36 5.72 1.02 -13.69
C ARG A 36 5.06 0.41 -12.46
N PHE A 37 4.08 -0.47 -12.65
CA PHE A 37 3.42 -1.17 -11.56
C PHE A 37 4.40 -2.04 -10.77
N ILE A 38 5.20 -2.87 -11.44
CA ILE A 38 6.19 -3.74 -10.79
C ILE A 38 7.22 -2.90 -10.01
N LYS A 39 7.73 -1.82 -10.62
CA LYS A 39 8.66 -0.89 -9.96
C LYS A 39 8.03 -0.18 -8.76
N GLY A 40 6.72 0.04 -8.78
CA GLY A 40 5.96 0.56 -7.66
C GLY A 40 5.81 -0.47 -6.54
N ALA A 41 5.35 -1.66 -6.89
CA ALA A 41 5.12 -2.78 -5.97
C ALA A 41 6.41 -3.25 -5.27
N SER A 42 7.56 -3.22 -5.95
CA SER A 42 8.85 -3.65 -5.40
C SER A 42 9.32 -2.83 -4.20
N LYS A 43 8.77 -1.62 -4.02
CA LYS A 43 9.00 -0.77 -2.84
C LYS A 43 8.29 -1.29 -1.59
N TYR A 44 7.50 -2.35 -1.70
CA TYR A 44 6.71 -2.91 -0.62
C TYR A 44 7.01 -4.40 -0.44
N PHE A 45 6.62 -4.94 0.71
CA PHE A 45 6.66 -6.38 1.00
C PHE A 45 5.59 -6.74 2.03
N LEU A 46 5.24 -8.03 2.08
CA LEU A 46 4.33 -8.58 3.08
C LEU A 46 5.12 -9.30 4.18
N LYS A 47 4.69 -9.12 5.43
CA LYS A 47 5.21 -9.85 6.60
C LYS A 47 4.07 -9.98 7.60
N ASN A 48 3.77 -11.20 8.05
CA ASN A 48 2.69 -11.48 9.01
C ASN A 48 1.35 -10.83 8.59
N ASP A 49 0.95 -11.03 7.33
CA ASP A 49 -0.25 -10.45 6.69
C ASP A 49 -0.34 -8.93 6.63
N LYS A 50 0.72 -8.23 7.06
CA LYS A 50 0.84 -6.78 7.02
C LYS A 50 1.72 -6.36 5.86
N MET A 51 1.33 -5.27 5.20
CA MET A 51 2.11 -4.67 4.12
C MET A 51 3.00 -3.57 4.68
N TYR A 52 4.27 -3.60 4.31
CA TYR A 52 5.27 -2.62 4.71
C TYR A 52 5.88 -1.95 3.49
N ARG A 53 6.16 -0.65 3.59
CA ARG A 53 6.95 0.10 2.63
C ARG A 53 8.42 0.04 3.05
N ARG A 54 9.29 -0.36 2.12
CA ARG A 54 10.75 -0.29 2.28
C ARG A 54 11.18 1.16 2.44
N ASN A 55 12.13 1.41 3.34
CA ASN A 55 12.56 2.75 3.71
C ASN A 55 14.10 2.89 3.69
N GLY A 56 14.75 2.32 2.67
CA GLY A 56 16.21 2.33 2.56
C GLY A 56 16.88 1.65 3.76
N THR A 57 17.76 2.38 4.45
CA THR A 57 18.44 1.95 5.68
C THR A 57 17.58 2.10 6.93
N SER A 58 16.49 2.87 6.87
CA SER A 58 15.59 3.07 7.99
C SER A 58 14.59 1.92 8.13
N PRO A 59 13.99 1.73 9.32
CA PRO A 59 12.96 0.73 9.53
C PRO A 59 11.82 0.84 8.51
N PRO A 60 11.30 -0.29 7.98
CA PRO A 60 10.15 -0.31 7.10
C PRO A 60 8.91 0.31 7.76
N ARG A 61 8.13 1.05 6.98
CA ARG A 61 6.92 1.71 7.47
C ARG A 61 5.72 0.82 7.23
N LEU A 62 4.91 0.58 8.26
CA LEU A 62 3.65 -0.13 8.12
C LEU A 62 2.70 0.67 7.22
N VAL A 63 2.11 0.01 6.23
CA VAL A 63 1.10 0.62 5.36
C VAL A 63 -0.28 0.37 5.95
N ILE A 64 -1.00 1.45 6.26
CA ILE A 64 -2.37 1.38 6.77
C ILE A 64 -3.35 1.47 5.59
N LEU A 65 -3.98 0.35 5.27
CA LEU A 65 -4.85 0.19 4.10
C LEU A 65 -6.30 0.61 4.38
N THR A 66 -6.74 0.57 5.63
CA THR A 66 -8.13 0.88 6.01
C THR A 66 -8.26 2.29 6.56
N ALA A 67 -9.30 3.01 6.13
CA ALA A 67 -9.57 4.37 6.62
C ALA A 67 -9.89 4.39 8.13
N ALA A 68 -10.57 3.36 8.65
CA ALA A 68 -10.87 3.23 10.08
C ALA A 68 -9.59 3.18 10.93
N LYS A 69 -8.57 2.41 10.51
CA LYS A 69 -7.31 2.33 11.25
C LYS A 69 -6.51 3.62 11.16
N ARG A 70 -6.62 4.38 10.05
CA ARG A 70 -6.04 5.74 9.96
C ARG A 70 -6.68 6.69 10.97
N LEU A 71 -8.02 6.62 11.12
CA LEU A 71 -8.74 7.45 12.08
C LEU A 71 -8.33 7.13 13.51
N GLU A 72 -8.27 5.85 13.88
CA GLU A 72 -7.84 5.41 15.21
C GLU A 72 -6.46 5.95 15.58
N ILE A 73 -5.48 5.84 14.67
CA ILE A 73 -4.12 6.36 14.89
C ILE A 73 -4.13 7.88 15.07
N LEU A 74 -4.92 8.60 14.27
CA LEU A 74 -5.02 10.05 14.37
C LEU A 74 -5.68 10.49 15.68
N MET A 75 -6.67 9.75 16.17
CA MET A 75 -7.28 10.01 17.47
C MET A 75 -6.28 9.79 18.60
N GLN A 76 -5.55 8.66 18.58
CA GLN A 76 -4.52 8.35 19.59
C GLN A 76 -3.36 9.35 19.61
N ALA A 77 -3.01 9.96 18.47
CA ALA A 77 -1.93 10.95 18.41
C ALA A 77 -2.38 12.35 18.87
N HIS A 78 -3.68 12.58 19.00
CA HIS A 78 -4.26 13.82 19.48
C HIS A 78 -4.51 13.82 21.00
N GLU A 79 -4.45 12.66 21.65
CA GLU A 79 -4.38 12.48 23.10
C GLU A 79 -2.92 12.52 23.58
#